data_AF-A0A7D5N3J4-F1
#
_entry.id   AF-A0A7D5N3J4-F1
#
_cell.length_a   1.000
_cell.length_b   1.000
_cell.length_c   1.000
_cell.angle_alpha   90.00
_cell.angle_beta   90.00
_cell.angle_gamma   90.00
#
_symmetry.space_group_name_H-M   'P 1'
#
loop_
_entity.id
_entity.type
_entity.pdbx_description
1 polymer ?
#
loop_
_entity_poly.entity_id
_entity_poly.type
_entity_poly.pdbx_seq_one_letter_code
_entity_poly.pdbx_strand_id
1 'polypeptide(L)'
;MLTIISNESNVYFSYNSKLINRDSLVTLQAVNKPLSEVLRMLFNSGYEFKESGSYIIIRRRPVSVSTIKAKASSADEHYWIQGRVVEAENGFPLADATVYEKQQLISALTDREGRFAMKLKNKYPTANLSVSKAGYQDTSMVLQPRFHQEVTIALESKTPEMPENVLMVKQGNQDTVKAIIAKDDVPAEDVERKWITNVFVSTKQKIQSLNLKKFYTTRAYQFSVLPAIGTHGRMNAQVTNHVSINLLGGYSGGTDGFEVGTLFNLTKRHVSGVQVAGLFNIVGGKVRGTQIASLYNESGDTTRGVQVSGLVNVARGLVKGIQIASLVNKAGRVQGVQIGLINITGSQEGSSIGLINISKGKRTGLVLFYGCPAGRNKLAKCL
;
A
#
# COMPACT_ATOMS: atom_id res chain seq x y z
N MET A 1 -3.51 -24.86 34.36
CA MET A 1 -2.15 -25.41 34.19
C MET A 1 -1.06 -24.36 33.99
N LEU A 2 -1.14 -23.48 32.98
CA LEU A 2 -0.16 -22.39 32.80
C LEU A 2 0.00 -21.51 34.05
N THR A 3 -1.07 -21.30 34.82
CA THR A 3 -1.02 -20.61 36.12
C THR A 3 -0.17 -21.35 37.16
N ILE A 4 -0.20 -22.69 37.17
CA ILE A 4 0.60 -23.51 38.10
C ILE A 4 2.08 -23.35 37.74
N ILE A 5 2.41 -23.49 36.45
CA ILE A 5 3.77 -23.29 35.93
C ILE A 5 4.26 -21.86 36.22
N SER A 6 3.39 -20.85 36.04
CA SER A 6 3.69 -19.44 36.31
C SER A 6 4.10 -19.20 37.76
N ASN A 7 3.38 -19.82 38.71
CA ASN A 7 3.68 -19.71 40.13
C ASN A 7 5.00 -20.41 40.53
N GLU A 8 5.31 -21.56 39.92
CA GLU A 8 6.54 -22.31 40.22
C GLU A 8 7.80 -21.68 39.58
N SER A 9 7.64 -20.97 38.45
CA SER A 9 8.76 -20.42 37.67
C SER A 9 8.89 -18.89 37.71
N ASN A 10 8.00 -18.20 38.46
CA ASN A 10 7.96 -16.75 38.60
C ASN A 10 7.98 -15.98 37.26
N VAL A 11 7.25 -16.50 36.27
CA VAL A 11 7.07 -15.89 34.94
C VAL A 11 5.62 -15.86 34.54
N TYR A 12 5.21 -14.84 33.79
CA TYR A 12 3.85 -14.67 33.31
C TYR A 12 3.69 -15.14 31.87
N PHE A 13 2.60 -15.82 31.56
CA PHE A 13 2.31 -16.24 30.19
C PHE A 13 1.40 -15.24 29.49
N SER A 14 1.83 -14.77 28.31
CA SER A 14 1.00 -13.98 27.40
C SER A 14 0.68 -14.80 26.17
N TYR A 15 -0.60 -14.95 25.84
CA TYR A 15 -1.06 -15.74 24.71
C TYR A 15 -2.43 -15.27 24.24
N ASN A 16 -2.74 -15.56 22.98
CA ASN A 16 -4.07 -15.32 22.44
C ASN A 16 -5.03 -16.45 22.88
N SER A 17 -6.03 -16.13 23.69
CA SER A 17 -7.02 -17.10 24.21
C SER A 17 -7.87 -17.77 23.12
N LYS A 18 -7.93 -17.20 21.91
CA LYS A 18 -8.58 -17.83 20.75
C LYS A 18 -7.73 -18.94 20.13
N LEU A 19 -6.40 -18.91 20.33
CA LEU A 19 -5.46 -19.88 19.75
C LEU A 19 -5.15 -21.04 20.71
N ILE A 20 -5.27 -20.81 22.01
CA ILE A 20 -5.01 -21.80 23.05
C ILE A 20 -6.27 -21.94 23.91
N ASN A 21 -6.93 -23.10 23.79
CA ASN A 21 -8.14 -23.39 24.55
C ASN A 21 -7.81 -23.54 26.05
N ARG A 22 -8.50 -22.78 26.91
CA ARG A 22 -8.31 -22.81 28.36
C ARG A 22 -8.87 -24.07 29.01
N ASP A 23 -9.82 -24.72 28.35
CA ASP A 23 -10.56 -25.87 28.89
C ASP A 23 -9.97 -27.21 28.43
N SER A 24 -8.83 -27.19 27.74
CA SER A 24 -8.13 -28.42 27.38
C SER A 24 -7.59 -29.10 28.64
N LEU A 25 -8.12 -30.29 28.94
CA LEU A 25 -7.56 -31.16 29.96
C LEU A 25 -6.19 -31.66 29.49
N VAL A 26 -5.17 -31.37 30.28
CA VAL A 26 -3.77 -31.73 30.00
C VAL A 26 -3.18 -32.36 31.25
N THR A 27 -2.58 -33.54 31.08
CA THR A 27 -1.83 -34.24 32.12
C THR A 27 -0.35 -34.13 31.79
N LEU A 28 0.44 -33.57 32.70
CA LEU A 28 1.88 -33.42 32.53
C LEU A 28 2.59 -33.81 33.82
N GLN A 29 3.65 -34.60 33.67
CA GLN A 29 4.56 -34.93 34.75
C GLN A 29 5.95 -34.45 34.35
N ALA A 30 6.50 -33.50 35.09
CA ALA A 30 7.84 -32.96 34.86
C ALA A 30 8.54 -32.76 36.21
N VAL A 31 9.71 -33.37 36.38
CA VAL A 31 10.54 -33.25 37.59
C VAL A 31 11.93 -32.81 37.16
N ASN A 32 12.45 -31.74 37.77
CA ASN A 32 13.79 -31.19 37.49
C ASN A 32 14.06 -30.95 35.98
N LYS A 33 13.07 -30.42 35.25
CA LYS A 33 13.18 -30.10 33.82
C LYS A 33 13.22 -28.59 33.61
N PRO A 34 13.98 -28.09 32.61
CA PRO A 34 13.95 -26.69 32.24
C PRO A 34 12.56 -26.30 31.73
N LEU A 35 12.13 -25.08 32.05
CA LEU A 35 10.80 -24.57 31.66
C LEU A 35 10.56 -24.67 30.15
N SER A 36 11.59 -24.49 29.33
CA SER A 36 11.52 -24.65 27.88
C SER A 36 11.13 -26.06 27.43
N GLU A 37 11.56 -27.10 28.16
CA GLU A 37 11.21 -28.49 27.88
C GLU A 37 9.80 -28.82 28.37
N VAL A 38 9.43 -28.33 29.55
CA VAL A 38 8.07 -28.42 30.10
C VAL A 38 7.04 -27.81 29.13
N LEU A 39 7.35 -26.64 28.57
CA LEU A 39 6.50 -25.98 27.57
C LEU A 39 6.42 -26.76 26.25
N ARG A 40 7.50 -27.41 25.81
CA ARG A 40 7.50 -28.30 24.62
C ARG A 40 6.73 -29.60 24.83
N MET A 41 6.63 -30.08 26.07
CA MET A 41 5.79 -31.22 26.41
C MET A 41 4.31 -30.82 26.44
N LEU A 42 4.02 -29.58 26.86
CA LEU A 42 2.66 -29.06 26.97
C LEU A 42 2.06 -28.63 25.62
N PHE A 43 2.88 -28.08 24.72
CA PHE A 43 2.44 -27.62 23.40
C PHE A 43 3.15 -28.39 22.28
N ASN A 44 2.41 -28.73 21.23
CA ASN A 44 2.99 -29.37 20.04
C ASN A 44 3.97 -28.45 19.29
N SER A 45 4.65 -28.98 18.28
CA SER A 45 5.64 -28.25 17.45
C SER A 45 5.06 -27.04 16.69
N GLY A 46 3.73 -26.87 16.71
CA GLY A 46 3.01 -25.74 16.12
C GLY A 46 3.03 -24.48 16.98
N TYR A 47 3.73 -24.44 18.11
CA TYR A 47 3.89 -23.25 18.95
C TYR A 47 5.36 -22.88 19.16
N GLU A 48 5.64 -21.59 19.26
CA GLU A 48 6.93 -21.02 19.66
C GLU A 48 6.76 -20.13 20.89
N PHE A 49 7.85 -20.00 21.65
CA PHE A 49 7.91 -19.29 22.91
C PHE A 49 8.94 -18.17 22.81
N LYS A 50 8.53 -16.93 23.08
CA LYS A 50 9.44 -15.77 23.07
C LYS A 50 9.48 -15.12 24.45
N GLU A 51 10.67 -14.97 24.99
CA GLU A 51 10.90 -14.28 26.25
C GLU A 51 10.93 -12.75 26.04
N SER A 52 10.29 -12.03 26.96
CA SER A 52 10.28 -10.56 27.00
C SER A 52 10.14 -10.09 28.44
N GLY A 53 11.27 -9.91 29.13
CA GLY A 53 11.29 -9.60 30.56
C GLY A 53 10.68 -10.74 31.37
N SER A 54 9.75 -10.44 32.27
CA SER A 54 9.04 -11.45 33.08
C SER A 54 7.92 -12.19 32.33
N TYR A 55 7.78 -11.99 31.02
CA TYR A 55 6.74 -12.62 30.22
C TYR A 55 7.31 -13.64 29.23
N ILE A 56 6.62 -14.78 29.13
CA ILE A 56 6.76 -15.74 28.03
C ILE A 56 5.55 -15.58 27.11
N ILE A 57 5.81 -15.15 25.88
CA ILE A 57 4.81 -15.00 24.84
C ILE A 57 4.69 -16.32 24.07
N ILE A 58 3.52 -16.96 24.15
CA ILE A 58 3.20 -18.18 23.41
C ILE A 58 2.45 -17.79 22.14
N ARG A 59 2.99 -18.17 20.98
CA ARG A 59 2.39 -17.90 19.67
C ARG A 59 2.52 -19.14 18.78
N ARG A 60 1.63 -19.30 17.80
CA ARG A 60 1.78 -20.39 16.83
C ARG A 60 3.06 -20.17 16.01
N ARG A 61 3.80 -21.25 15.78
CA ARG A 61 4.94 -21.26 14.87
C ARG A 61 4.38 -21.36 13.45
N PRO A 62 4.63 -20.38 12.57
CA PRO A 62 4.23 -20.51 11.18
C PRO A 62 4.91 -21.76 10.59
N VAL A 63 4.12 -22.65 9.98
CA VAL A 63 4.65 -23.86 9.32
C VAL A 63 5.39 -23.42 8.07
N SER A 64 6.68 -23.14 8.24
CA SER A 64 7.60 -22.81 7.16
C SER A 64 8.72 -23.83 7.17
N VAL A 65 8.70 -24.73 6.18
CA VAL A 65 9.74 -25.74 5.99
C VAL A 65 10.56 -25.32 4.78
N SER A 66 11.87 -25.15 4.97
CA SER A 66 12.83 -24.98 3.88
C SER A 66 13.67 -26.22 3.77
N THR A 67 13.79 -26.75 2.56
CA THR A 67 14.70 -27.84 2.23
C THR A 67 15.69 -27.33 1.20
N ILE A 68 16.98 -27.41 1.54
CA ILE A 68 18.07 -27.08 0.62
C ILE A 68 18.23 -28.26 -0.33
N LYS A 69 17.76 -28.12 -1.57
CA LYS A 69 17.81 -29.19 -2.58
C LYS A 69 19.20 -29.41 -3.16
N ALA A 70 20.07 -28.39 -3.12
CA ALA A 70 21.44 -28.50 -3.60
C ALA A 70 22.39 -27.73 -2.67
N LYS A 71 23.36 -28.44 -2.08
CA LYS A 71 24.51 -27.86 -1.35
C LYS A 71 25.64 -27.41 -2.30
N ALA A 72 25.41 -27.39 -3.62
CA ALA A 72 26.31 -26.72 -4.53
C ALA A 72 26.07 -25.22 -4.37
N SER A 73 27.03 -24.51 -3.75
CA SER A 73 27.06 -23.04 -3.82
C SER A 73 26.95 -22.67 -5.29
N SER A 74 25.90 -21.94 -5.68
CA SER A 74 25.81 -21.47 -7.05
C SER A 74 27.03 -20.57 -7.28
N ALA A 75 27.99 -21.01 -8.11
CA ALA A 75 29.05 -20.14 -8.62
C ALA A 75 28.46 -18.98 -9.44
N ASP A 76 27.20 -19.14 -9.85
CA ASP A 76 26.39 -18.10 -10.48
C ASP A 76 26.16 -16.89 -9.58
N GLU A 77 26.07 -15.73 -10.22
CA GLU A 77 25.64 -14.46 -9.61
C GLU A 77 24.23 -14.52 -9.01
N HIS A 78 23.47 -15.58 -9.27
CA HIS A 78 22.08 -15.73 -8.88
C HIS A 78 21.78 -17.15 -8.39
N TYR A 79 20.78 -17.26 -7.52
CA TYR A 79 20.22 -18.53 -7.05
C TYR A 79 18.69 -18.51 -7.15
N TRP A 80 18.09 -19.70 -7.21
CA TRP A 80 16.63 -19.86 -7.34
C TRP A 80 15.99 -20.22 -6.00
N ILE A 81 14.86 -19.57 -5.73
CA ILE A 81 13.95 -19.95 -4.66
C ILE A 81 12.64 -20.37 -5.32
N GLN A 82 12.26 -21.62 -5.08
CA GLN A 82 11.01 -22.18 -5.56
C GLN A 82 10.22 -22.75 -4.40
N GLY A 83 8.95 -23.01 -4.59
CA GLY A 83 8.15 -23.50 -3.49
C GLY A 83 6.67 -23.43 -3.73
N ARG A 84 5.93 -23.64 -2.65
CA ARG A 84 4.48 -23.48 -2.62
C ARG A 84 4.01 -22.74 -1.37
N VAL A 85 2.91 -22.01 -1.52
CA VAL A 85 2.20 -21.35 -0.43
C VAL A 85 0.88 -22.09 -0.20
N VAL A 86 0.58 -22.40 1.05
CA VAL A 86 -0.62 -23.15 1.47
C VAL A 86 -1.31 -22.45 2.64
N GLU A 87 -2.55 -22.79 2.88
CA GLU A 87 -3.30 -22.38 4.08
C GLU A 87 -2.88 -23.27 5.27
N ALA A 88 -2.66 -22.65 6.44
CA ALA A 88 -2.13 -23.34 7.61
C ALA A 88 -3.12 -24.32 8.24
N GLU A 89 -4.42 -24.04 8.12
CA GLU A 89 -5.49 -24.79 8.76
C GLU A 89 -5.79 -26.12 8.05
N ASN A 90 -5.77 -26.14 6.71
CA ASN A 90 -6.21 -27.28 5.90
C ASN A 90 -5.19 -27.72 4.83
N GLY A 91 -4.10 -26.99 4.62
CA GLY A 91 -3.06 -27.31 3.65
C GLY A 91 -3.43 -27.03 2.18
N PHE A 92 -4.56 -26.39 1.90
CA PHE A 92 -4.95 -26.07 0.53
C PHE A 92 -3.99 -25.06 -0.12
N PRO A 93 -3.73 -25.19 -1.44
CA PRO A 93 -2.87 -24.25 -2.15
C PRO A 93 -3.46 -22.85 -2.18
N LEU A 94 -2.62 -21.84 -1.95
CA LEU A 94 -3.01 -20.44 -2.01
C LEU A 94 -2.51 -19.80 -3.29
N ALA A 95 -3.42 -19.62 -4.25
CA ALA A 95 -3.18 -18.86 -5.47
C ALA A 95 -3.06 -17.36 -5.20
N ASP A 96 -2.39 -16.63 -6.09
CA ASP A 96 -2.30 -15.16 -6.03
C ASP A 96 -1.74 -14.62 -4.71
N ALA A 97 -0.96 -15.40 -3.97
CA ALA A 97 -0.15 -14.92 -2.85
C ALA A 97 1.11 -14.27 -3.41
N THR A 98 1.52 -13.13 -2.84
CA THR A 98 2.76 -12.46 -3.23
C THR A 98 3.90 -12.95 -2.36
N VAL A 99 4.87 -13.59 -2.99
CA VAL A 99 6.16 -13.95 -2.39
C VAL A 99 7.20 -12.92 -2.83
N TYR A 100 7.93 -12.32 -1.89
CA TYR A 100 8.81 -11.19 -2.19
C TYR A 100 10.01 -11.08 -1.25
N GLU A 101 11.09 -10.49 -1.75
CA GLU A 101 12.29 -10.12 -1.01
C GLU A 101 12.42 -8.58 -1.01
N LYS A 102 12.61 -7.99 0.18
CA LYS A 102 12.45 -6.55 0.41
C LYS A 102 13.66 -5.70 0.00
N GLN A 103 14.88 -6.25 0.09
CA GLN A 103 16.11 -5.51 -0.21
C GLN A 103 16.28 -5.36 -1.74
N GLN A 104 16.13 -6.47 -2.46
CA GLN A 104 16.32 -6.57 -3.91
C GLN A 104 15.08 -6.16 -4.72
N LEU A 105 13.92 -6.04 -4.06
CA LEU A 105 12.62 -5.72 -4.70
C LEU A 105 12.22 -6.72 -5.79
N ILE A 106 12.43 -8.00 -5.48
CA ILE A 106 12.08 -9.11 -6.37
C ILE A 106 10.84 -9.78 -5.80
N SER A 107 9.85 -10.06 -6.65
CA SER A 107 8.61 -10.74 -6.26
C SER A 107 8.10 -11.72 -7.32
N ALA A 108 7.31 -12.68 -6.84
CA ALA A 108 6.53 -13.60 -7.65
C ALA A 108 5.11 -13.71 -7.06
N LEU A 109 4.15 -14.02 -7.93
CA LEU A 109 2.81 -14.44 -7.51
C LEU A 109 2.72 -15.95 -7.60
N THR A 110 2.02 -16.57 -6.66
CA THR A 110 1.74 -18.00 -6.72
C THR A 110 0.69 -18.33 -7.79
N ASP A 111 0.86 -19.48 -8.43
CA ASP A 111 -0.12 -20.04 -9.37
C ASP A 111 -1.32 -20.68 -8.66
N ARG A 112 -2.23 -21.31 -9.42
CA ARG A 112 -3.44 -21.96 -8.87
C ARG A 112 -3.13 -23.12 -7.93
N GLU A 113 -1.97 -23.74 -8.09
CA GLU A 113 -1.46 -24.81 -7.23
C GLU A 113 -0.62 -24.26 -6.06
N GLY A 114 -0.59 -22.94 -5.89
CA GLY A 114 0.14 -22.24 -4.84
C GLY A 114 1.65 -22.17 -5.11
N ARG A 115 2.14 -22.60 -6.28
CA ARG A 115 3.57 -22.68 -6.58
C ARG A 115 4.12 -21.33 -7.02
N PHE A 116 5.38 -21.09 -6.71
CA PHE A 116 6.11 -19.91 -7.16
C PHE A 116 7.57 -20.25 -7.46
N ALA A 117 8.21 -19.39 -8.24
CA ALA A 117 9.64 -19.38 -8.46
C ALA A 117 10.15 -17.94 -8.58
N MET A 118 11.31 -17.67 -7.98
CA MET A 118 11.97 -16.37 -8.07
C MET A 118 13.48 -16.53 -8.07
N LYS A 119 14.17 -15.63 -8.77
CA LYS A 119 15.62 -15.60 -8.92
C LYS A 119 16.18 -14.45 -8.06
N LEU A 120 17.09 -14.75 -7.14
CA LEU A 120 17.71 -13.80 -6.23
C LEU A 120 19.20 -13.60 -6.55
N LYS A 121 19.73 -12.42 -6.29
CA LYS A 121 21.15 -12.08 -6.52
C LYS A 121 22.01 -12.50 -5.32
N ASN A 122 23.18 -13.06 -5.59
CA ASN A 122 24.14 -13.57 -4.61
C ASN A 122 24.93 -12.46 -3.85
N LYS A 123 24.86 -11.20 -4.32
CA LYS A 123 25.60 -10.08 -3.72
C LYS A 123 25.10 -9.60 -2.35
N TYR A 124 23.98 -10.14 -1.84
CA TYR A 124 23.39 -9.73 -0.57
C TYR A 124 23.70 -10.75 0.53
N PRO A 125 24.14 -10.34 1.72
CA PRO A 125 24.60 -11.24 2.79
C PRO A 125 23.45 -11.98 3.48
N THR A 126 22.22 -11.48 3.33
CA THR A 126 21.01 -12.03 3.92
C THR A 126 19.90 -12.02 2.89
N ALA A 127 19.01 -13.01 2.93
CA ALA A 127 17.80 -13.00 2.12
C ALA A 127 16.61 -13.35 3.02
N ASN A 128 15.64 -12.44 3.10
CA ASN A 128 14.42 -12.63 3.87
C ASN A 128 13.24 -12.75 2.91
N LEU A 129 12.69 -13.94 2.83
CA LEU A 129 11.52 -14.23 2.03
C LEU A 129 10.27 -13.85 2.82
N SER A 130 9.48 -12.92 2.30
CA SER A 130 8.19 -12.56 2.86
C SER A 130 7.07 -13.06 1.96
N VAL A 131 5.95 -13.45 2.55
CA VAL A 131 4.73 -13.83 1.84
C VAL A 131 3.57 -13.03 2.39
N SER A 132 2.80 -12.43 1.49
CA SER A 132 1.59 -11.70 1.84
C SER A 132 0.45 -12.06 0.90
N LYS A 133 -0.76 -12.19 1.47
CA LYS A 133 -2.01 -12.36 0.74
C LYS A 133 -3.13 -11.62 1.47
N ALA A 134 -3.98 -10.93 0.71
CA ALA A 134 -5.17 -10.30 1.29
C ALA A 134 -6.03 -11.35 2.03
N GLY A 135 -6.43 -11.03 3.26
CA GLY A 135 -7.16 -11.95 4.13
C GLY A 135 -6.29 -12.93 4.94
N TYR A 136 -4.96 -12.91 4.79
CA TYR A 136 -4.04 -13.79 5.52
C TYR A 136 -3.00 -13.00 6.31
N GLN A 137 -2.43 -13.59 7.35
CA GLN A 137 -1.34 -13.01 8.12
C GLN A 137 -0.02 -13.11 7.34
N ASP A 138 0.62 -11.96 7.13
CA ASP A 138 1.91 -11.85 6.46
C ASP A 138 2.97 -12.69 7.22
N THR A 139 3.68 -13.56 6.51
CA THR A 139 4.69 -14.45 7.08
C THR A 139 6.06 -14.14 6.48
N SER A 140 7.14 -14.37 7.22
CA SER A 140 8.50 -14.19 6.69
C SER A 140 9.44 -15.28 7.20
N MET A 141 10.40 -15.65 6.36
CA MET A 141 11.39 -16.69 6.62
C MET A 141 12.78 -16.22 6.16
N VAL A 142 13.79 -16.50 6.97
CA VAL A 142 15.19 -16.29 6.59
C VAL A 142 15.61 -17.42 5.66
N LEU A 143 16.19 -17.07 4.52
CA LEU A 143 16.78 -17.99 3.55
C LEU A 143 18.31 -18.02 3.71
N GLN A 144 18.91 -19.12 3.29
CA GLN A 144 20.37 -19.18 3.12
C GLN A 144 20.74 -18.64 1.73
N PRO A 145 21.48 -17.53 1.60
CA PRO A 145 21.91 -17.04 0.30
C PRO A 145 22.79 -18.07 -0.42
N ARG A 146 22.96 -17.93 -1.74
CA ARG A 146 23.85 -18.75 -2.60
C ARG A 146 23.41 -20.20 -2.84
N PHE A 147 22.31 -20.63 -2.24
CA PHE A 147 21.80 -22.00 -2.39
C PHE A 147 20.40 -22.00 -2.99
N HIS A 148 20.21 -22.91 -3.94
CA HIS A 148 18.88 -23.23 -4.44
C HIS A 148 18.06 -23.87 -3.33
N GLN A 149 16.90 -23.29 -3.03
CA GLN A 149 16.03 -23.76 -1.96
C GLN A 149 14.63 -23.99 -2.49
N GLU A 150 14.03 -25.06 -1.98
CA GLU A 150 12.59 -25.25 -2.08
C GLU A 150 11.95 -25.02 -0.72
N VAL A 151 10.90 -24.20 -0.70
CA VAL A 151 10.23 -23.83 0.55
C VAL A 151 8.73 -24.10 0.46
N THR A 152 8.15 -24.57 1.56
CA THR A 152 6.71 -24.60 1.75
C THR A 152 6.35 -23.64 2.86
N ILE A 153 5.49 -22.69 2.55
CA ILE A 153 5.10 -21.60 3.46
C ILE A 153 3.61 -21.69 3.70
N ALA A 154 3.22 -21.91 4.95
CA ALA A 154 1.82 -21.86 5.36
C ALA A 154 1.45 -20.45 5.82
N LEU A 155 0.30 -19.94 5.37
CA LEU A 155 -0.28 -18.69 5.83
C LEU A 155 -1.50 -18.97 6.70
N GLU A 156 -1.62 -18.26 7.82
CA GLU A 156 -2.80 -18.30 8.68
C GLU A 156 -3.85 -17.29 8.19
N SER A 157 -5.12 -17.69 8.20
CA SER A 157 -6.20 -16.79 7.84
C SER A 157 -6.37 -15.68 8.87
N LYS A 158 -6.65 -14.45 8.43
CA LYS A 158 -7.04 -13.36 9.34
C LYS A 158 -8.46 -13.62 9.78
N THR A 159 -8.67 -13.74 11.08
CA THR A 159 -10.01 -13.64 11.63
C THR A 159 -10.55 -12.23 11.30
N PRO A 160 -11.83 -12.08 10.92
CA PRO A 160 -12.40 -10.76 10.69
C PRO A 160 -12.27 -9.94 11.98
N GLU A 161 -11.38 -8.95 11.98
CA GLU A 161 -11.33 -7.96 13.04
C GLU A 161 -12.59 -7.09 12.86
N MET A 162 -13.51 -7.16 13.81
CA MET A 162 -14.62 -6.22 13.86
C MET A 162 -14.02 -4.81 13.97
N PRO A 163 -14.45 -3.85 13.14
CA PRO A 163 -13.91 -2.50 13.21
C PRO A 163 -14.15 -1.95 14.63
N GLU A 164 -13.09 -1.58 15.34
CA GLU A 164 -13.12 -1.05 16.72
C GLU A 164 -13.95 0.24 16.85
N ASN A 165 -14.27 0.89 15.73
CA ASN A 165 -14.83 2.24 15.68
C ASN A 165 -16.33 2.28 15.28
N VAL A 166 -17.09 1.22 15.59
CA VAL A 166 -18.56 1.29 15.46
C VAL A 166 -19.15 1.96 16.71
N LEU A 167 -19.17 3.30 16.71
CA LEU A 167 -19.97 4.04 17.67
C LEU A 167 -21.46 3.88 17.30
N MET A 168 -22.25 3.31 18.21
CA MET A 168 -23.71 3.32 18.07
C MET A 168 -24.22 4.75 18.27
N VAL A 169 -24.65 5.40 17.19
CA VAL A 169 -25.28 6.72 17.26
C VAL A 169 -26.79 6.52 17.37
N LYS A 170 -27.38 6.79 18.53
CA LYS A 170 -28.84 6.88 18.65
C LYS A 170 -29.32 8.16 17.96
N GLN A 171 -29.97 8.02 16.81
CA GLN A 171 -30.63 9.12 16.12
C GLN A 171 -32.15 8.90 16.18
N GLY A 172 -32.80 9.33 17.26
CA GLY A 172 -34.23 9.13 17.51
C GLY A 172 -34.59 7.73 18.03
N ASN A 173 -35.85 7.31 17.84
CA ASN A 173 -36.40 6.01 18.28
C ASN A 173 -36.00 4.81 17.40
N GLN A 174 -34.98 4.96 16.55
CA GLN A 174 -34.46 3.87 15.72
C GLN A 174 -32.95 3.76 15.91
N ASP A 175 -32.52 2.60 16.41
CA ASP A 175 -31.11 2.23 16.50
C ASP A 175 -30.55 2.06 15.08
N THR A 176 -30.02 3.14 14.51
CA THR A 176 -29.32 3.11 13.23
C THR A 176 -27.82 3.01 13.47
N VAL A 177 -27.22 1.89 13.09
CA VAL A 177 -25.76 1.71 13.15
C VAL A 177 -25.13 2.57 12.06
N LYS A 178 -24.62 3.75 12.43
CA LYS A 178 -23.85 4.61 11.55
C LYS A 178 -22.36 4.38 11.83
N ALA A 179 -21.70 3.57 10.99
CA ALA A 179 -20.25 3.43 11.05
C ALA A 179 -19.60 4.81 10.77
N ILE A 180 -19.07 5.45 11.80
CA ILE A 180 -18.26 6.66 11.65
C ILE A 180 -16.87 6.18 11.18
N ILE A 181 -16.72 5.98 9.88
CA ILE A 181 -15.40 5.87 9.28
C ILE A 181 -14.78 7.26 9.46
N ALA A 182 -13.71 7.37 10.26
CA ALA A 182 -12.94 8.59 10.39
C ALA A 182 -12.64 9.11 8.97
N LYS A 183 -12.97 10.37 8.70
CA LYS A 183 -12.84 10.96 7.36
C LYS A 183 -11.42 10.90 6.81
N ASP A 184 -10.43 10.70 7.66
CA ASP A 184 -9.01 10.57 7.31
C ASP A 184 -8.64 9.16 6.78
N ASP A 185 -9.51 8.16 6.94
CA ASP A 185 -9.33 6.78 6.48
C ASP A 185 -10.15 6.43 5.23
N VAL A 186 -10.80 7.40 4.60
CA VAL A 186 -11.36 7.19 3.26
C VAL A 186 -10.17 7.03 2.31
N PRO A 187 -9.89 5.83 1.76
CA PRO A 187 -8.74 5.66 0.89
C PRO A 187 -8.91 6.61 -0.28
N ALA A 188 -7.92 7.49 -0.48
CA ALA A 188 -7.83 8.27 -1.71
C ALA A 188 -8.05 7.31 -2.89
N GLU A 189 -8.96 7.67 -3.79
CA GLU A 189 -9.51 6.76 -4.78
C GLU A 189 -8.41 6.01 -5.51
N ASP A 190 -8.46 4.68 -5.40
CA ASP A 190 -7.38 3.80 -5.84
C ASP A 190 -7.14 4.00 -7.35
N VAL A 191 -5.94 4.46 -7.72
CA VAL A 191 -5.55 4.67 -9.12
C VAL A 191 -5.83 3.42 -9.94
N GLU A 192 -5.72 2.25 -9.31
CA GLU A 192 -5.94 0.93 -9.91
C GLU A 192 -7.39 0.64 -10.31
N ARG A 193 -8.37 1.44 -9.85
CA ARG A 193 -9.79 1.33 -10.25
C ARG A 193 -10.14 2.14 -11.51
N LYS A 194 -9.27 3.06 -11.94
CA LYS A 194 -9.56 3.95 -13.08
C LYS A 194 -9.46 3.20 -14.40
N TRP A 195 -10.36 3.50 -15.34
CA TRP A 195 -10.41 2.86 -16.66
C TRP A 195 -9.07 2.93 -17.40
N ILE A 196 -8.40 4.09 -17.38
CA ILE A 196 -7.13 4.29 -18.07
C ILE A 196 -5.99 3.48 -17.43
N THR A 197 -6.01 3.33 -16.11
CA THR A 197 -5.05 2.47 -15.40
C THR A 197 -5.24 1.00 -15.76
N ASN A 198 -6.48 0.56 -16.04
CA ASN A 198 -6.77 -0.82 -16.44
C ASN A 198 -6.11 -1.20 -17.78
N VAL A 199 -5.83 -0.21 -18.64
CA VAL A 199 -5.17 -0.43 -19.94
C VAL A 199 -3.67 -0.67 -19.76
N PHE A 200 -3.02 0.05 -18.84
CA PHE A 200 -1.56 0.03 -18.69
C PHE A 200 -1.04 -0.81 -17.51
N VAL A 201 -1.91 -1.18 -16.56
CA VAL A 201 -1.55 -1.96 -15.37
C VAL A 201 -2.29 -3.29 -15.36
N SER A 202 -1.53 -4.39 -15.37
CA SER A 202 -2.09 -5.75 -15.41
C SER A 202 -2.82 -6.15 -14.12
N THR A 203 -3.78 -7.07 -14.23
CA THR A 203 -4.50 -7.65 -13.07
C THR A 203 -3.53 -8.25 -12.05
N LYS A 204 -2.44 -8.89 -12.50
CA LYS A 204 -1.40 -9.44 -11.63
C LYS A 204 -0.72 -8.35 -10.79
N GLN A 205 -0.40 -7.19 -11.38
CA GLN A 205 0.17 -6.08 -10.62
C GLN A 205 -0.80 -5.54 -9.57
N LYS A 206 -2.09 -5.46 -9.88
CA LYS A 206 -3.11 -5.00 -8.94
C LYS A 206 -3.30 -5.97 -7.77
N ILE A 207 -3.39 -7.26 -8.06
CA ILE A 207 -3.43 -8.32 -7.03
C ILE A 207 -2.20 -8.22 -6.12
N GLN A 208 -1.01 -8.10 -6.71
CA GLN A 208 0.22 -7.92 -5.95
C GLN A 208 0.17 -6.65 -5.08
N SER A 209 -0.31 -5.54 -5.64
CA SER A 209 -0.45 -4.27 -4.94
C SER A 209 -1.44 -4.33 -3.77
N LEU A 210 -2.51 -5.13 -3.91
CA LEU A 210 -3.48 -5.42 -2.85
C LEU A 210 -2.90 -6.30 -1.74
N ASN A 211 -2.07 -7.28 -2.08
CA ASN A 211 -1.36 -8.11 -1.11
C ASN A 211 -0.31 -7.30 -0.34
N LEU A 212 0.36 -6.35 -1.00
CA LEU A 212 1.46 -5.57 -0.41
C LEU A 212 1.04 -4.23 0.22
N LYS A 213 -0.23 -4.10 0.64
CA LYS A 213 -0.74 -2.84 1.25
C LYS A 213 0.07 -2.34 2.46
N LYS A 214 0.76 -3.23 3.18
CA LYS A 214 1.57 -2.90 4.36
C LYS A 214 3.05 -2.65 4.05
N PHE A 215 3.48 -2.88 2.81
CA PHE A 215 4.87 -2.72 2.41
C PHE A 215 5.03 -1.53 1.47
N TYR A 216 5.74 -0.51 1.93
CA TYR A 216 6.22 0.59 1.09
C TYR A 216 7.68 0.87 1.42
N THR A 217 8.45 1.28 0.43
CA THR A 217 9.84 1.63 0.62
C THR A 217 10.25 2.77 -0.30
N THR A 218 11.36 3.44 0.04
CA THR A 218 11.90 4.54 -0.77
C THR A 218 13.16 4.08 -1.50
N ARG A 219 13.33 4.51 -2.74
CA ARG A 219 14.53 4.27 -3.54
C ARG A 219 15.01 5.57 -4.17
N ALA A 220 16.33 5.66 -4.39
CA ALA A 220 16.94 6.85 -4.97
C ALA A 220 16.46 7.08 -6.42
N TYR A 221 16.37 6.01 -7.20
CA TYR A 221 16.01 6.12 -8.61
C TYR A 221 15.16 4.94 -9.10
N GLN A 222 14.35 5.21 -10.12
CA GLN A 222 13.67 4.23 -10.93
C GLN A 222 13.94 4.52 -12.41
N PHE A 223 14.23 3.47 -13.17
CA PHE A 223 14.13 3.48 -14.61
C PHE A 223 13.11 2.44 -15.04
N SER A 224 12.12 2.83 -15.84
CA SER A 224 11.14 1.89 -16.38
C SER A 224 10.83 2.18 -17.84
N VAL A 225 10.57 1.13 -18.62
CA VAL A 225 10.06 1.27 -19.98
C VAL A 225 8.54 1.36 -19.93
N LEU A 226 7.93 0.40 -19.23
CA LEU A 226 6.50 0.29 -18.99
C LEU A 226 6.28 -0.19 -17.55
N PRO A 227 5.04 -0.10 -17.03
CA PRO A 227 4.69 -0.76 -15.79
C PRO A 227 5.16 -2.22 -15.76
N ALA A 228 5.76 -2.65 -14.64
CA ALA A 228 6.42 -3.96 -14.45
C ALA A 228 7.74 -4.22 -15.21
N ILE A 229 8.15 -3.37 -16.16
CA ILE A 229 9.38 -3.53 -16.94
C ILE A 229 10.35 -2.40 -16.56
N GLY A 230 11.20 -2.65 -15.56
CA GLY A 230 12.15 -1.66 -15.06
C GLY A 230 12.91 -2.14 -13.82
N THR A 231 13.62 -1.20 -13.17
CA THR A 231 14.51 -1.48 -12.02
C THR A 231 13.81 -2.14 -10.84
N HIS A 232 12.52 -1.85 -10.63
CA HIS A 232 11.71 -2.38 -9.53
C HIS A 232 10.73 -3.48 -9.95
N GLY A 233 10.74 -3.86 -11.23
CA GLY A 233 9.84 -4.88 -11.79
C GLY A 233 8.40 -4.70 -11.34
N ARG A 234 7.79 -5.79 -10.85
CA ARG A 234 6.39 -5.82 -10.40
C ARG A 234 6.15 -5.15 -9.04
N MET A 235 7.20 -4.82 -8.29
CA MET A 235 7.11 -4.14 -7.00
C MET A 235 7.04 -2.62 -7.10
N ASN A 236 7.11 -2.06 -8.31
CA ASN A 236 7.11 -0.62 -8.55
C ASN A 236 5.97 0.14 -7.85
N ALA A 237 4.77 -0.46 -7.74
CA ALA A 237 3.61 0.09 -7.04
C ALA A 237 3.81 0.33 -5.53
N GLN A 238 4.83 -0.29 -4.93
CA GLN A 238 5.18 -0.19 -3.50
C GLN A 238 6.41 0.70 -3.26
N VAL A 239 6.99 1.26 -4.33
CA VAL A 239 8.24 2.01 -4.24
C VAL A 239 7.98 3.49 -4.49
N THR A 240 8.40 4.33 -3.53
CA THR A 240 8.51 5.77 -3.70
C THR A 240 9.90 6.11 -4.21
N ASN A 241 10.02 6.89 -5.28
CA ASN A 241 11.32 7.22 -5.87
C ASN A 241 11.67 8.70 -5.70
N HIS A 242 12.93 9.02 -5.45
CA HIS A 242 13.40 10.40 -5.54
C HIS A 242 13.53 10.85 -7.00
N VAL A 243 14.01 9.97 -7.87
CA VAL A 243 14.09 10.20 -9.32
C VAL A 243 13.40 9.05 -10.06
N SER A 244 12.46 9.34 -10.96
CA SER A 244 11.75 8.33 -11.75
C SER A 244 11.80 8.71 -13.23
N ILE A 245 12.45 7.89 -14.03
CA ILE A 245 12.59 8.09 -15.49
C ILE A 245 11.84 6.96 -16.19
N ASN A 246 10.79 7.32 -16.92
CA ASN A 246 9.88 6.39 -17.56
C ASN A 246 9.91 6.57 -19.09
N LEU A 247 10.57 5.66 -19.81
CA LEU A 247 10.82 5.78 -21.24
C LEU A 247 9.54 5.82 -22.08
N LEU A 248 8.51 5.03 -21.73
CA LEU A 248 7.18 5.16 -22.31
C LEU A 248 6.18 5.55 -21.22
N GLY A 249 6.11 4.76 -20.16
CA GLY A 249 5.22 5.07 -19.06
C GLY A 249 5.60 4.42 -17.74
N GLY A 250 5.34 5.14 -16.66
CA GLY A 250 5.70 4.75 -15.31
C GLY A 250 4.51 4.29 -14.48
N TYR A 251 4.78 3.36 -13.57
CA TYR A 251 3.89 3.10 -12.44
C TYR A 251 4.73 3.02 -11.16
N SER A 252 4.37 3.80 -10.14
CA SER A 252 5.12 3.94 -8.89
C SER A 252 4.21 4.02 -7.67
N GLY A 253 4.75 3.71 -6.50
CA GLY A 253 4.08 3.93 -5.22
C GLY A 253 4.00 5.42 -4.87
N GLY A 254 5.04 6.19 -5.24
CA GLY A 254 5.17 7.61 -4.95
C GLY A 254 6.37 8.24 -5.65
N THR A 255 6.45 9.56 -5.63
CA THR A 255 7.63 10.33 -6.05
C THR A 255 7.93 11.41 -5.01
N ASP A 256 9.17 11.52 -4.56
CA ASP A 256 9.65 12.57 -3.65
C ASP A 256 10.91 13.25 -4.23
N GLY A 257 10.71 13.99 -5.31
CA GLY A 257 11.76 14.63 -6.09
C GLY A 257 11.28 14.89 -7.51
N PHE A 258 11.76 14.11 -8.47
CA PHE A 258 11.50 14.31 -9.89
C PHE A 258 10.98 13.03 -10.57
N GLU A 259 9.92 13.15 -11.35
CA GLU A 259 9.42 12.08 -12.21
C GLU A 259 9.15 12.59 -13.62
N VAL A 260 9.69 11.91 -14.61
CA VAL A 260 9.49 12.20 -16.03
C VAL A 260 9.05 10.94 -16.76
N GLY A 261 8.01 11.08 -17.59
CA GLY A 261 7.51 10.01 -18.45
C GLY A 261 7.28 10.52 -19.86
N THR A 262 7.69 9.76 -20.87
CA THR A 262 7.45 10.16 -22.27
C THR A 262 5.98 10.23 -22.61
N LEU A 263 5.17 9.25 -22.16
CA LEU A 263 3.72 9.25 -22.38
C LEU A 263 2.97 9.48 -21.08
N PHE A 264 3.28 8.72 -20.03
CA PHE A 264 2.50 8.83 -18.80
C PHE A 264 3.25 8.50 -17.51
N ASN A 265 2.74 9.03 -16.40
CA ASN A 265 3.11 8.58 -15.06
C ASN A 265 1.86 8.23 -14.24
N LEU A 266 1.87 7.05 -13.63
CA LEU A 266 0.84 6.58 -12.71
C LEU A 266 1.45 6.46 -11.30
N THR A 267 0.96 7.24 -10.34
CA THR A 267 1.47 7.24 -8.97
C THR A 267 0.37 6.83 -8.01
N LYS A 268 0.53 5.70 -7.33
CA LYS A 268 -0.51 5.16 -6.46
C LYS A 268 -0.82 6.07 -5.26
N ARG A 269 0.21 6.63 -4.62
CA ARG A 269 0.06 7.47 -3.42
C ARG A 269 0.24 8.94 -3.75
N HIS A 270 1.43 9.48 -3.56
CA HIS A 270 1.63 10.93 -3.50
C HIS A 270 2.86 11.33 -4.31
N VAL A 271 2.83 12.57 -4.77
CA VAL A 271 3.96 13.24 -5.40
C VAL A 271 4.35 14.43 -4.54
N SER A 272 5.64 14.54 -4.22
CA SER A 272 6.29 15.69 -3.59
C SER A 272 7.44 16.10 -4.51
N GLY A 273 7.33 17.25 -5.17
CA GLY A 273 8.30 17.71 -6.18
C GLY A 273 7.68 17.90 -7.57
N VAL A 274 8.39 17.47 -8.62
CA VAL A 274 8.03 17.73 -10.02
C VAL A 274 7.67 16.44 -10.74
N GLN A 275 6.54 16.42 -11.44
CA GLN A 275 6.10 15.30 -12.26
C GLN A 275 5.72 15.79 -13.65
N VAL A 276 6.35 15.24 -14.69
CA VAL A 276 6.15 15.64 -16.10
C VAL A 276 5.83 14.42 -16.94
N ALA A 277 4.77 14.48 -17.75
CA ALA A 277 4.43 13.44 -18.72
C ALA A 277 4.13 14.03 -20.10
N GLY A 278 4.43 13.31 -21.18
CA GLY A 278 4.02 13.77 -22.50
C GLY A 278 2.50 13.79 -22.70
N LEU A 279 1.74 12.83 -22.17
CA LEU A 279 0.28 12.78 -22.31
C LEU A 279 -0.43 13.04 -21.00
N PHE A 280 -0.18 12.21 -19.97
CA PHE A 280 -0.92 12.32 -18.73
C PHE A 280 -0.18 11.92 -17.45
N ASN A 281 -0.52 12.58 -16.36
CA ASN A 281 -0.12 12.18 -15.01
C ASN A 281 -1.35 11.87 -14.15
N ILE A 282 -1.32 10.75 -13.43
CA ILE A 282 -2.41 10.37 -12.53
C ILE A 282 -1.83 9.99 -11.17
N VAL A 283 -2.22 10.75 -10.15
CA VAL A 283 -1.79 10.57 -8.77
C VAL A 283 -3.00 10.20 -7.92
N GLY A 284 -2.92 9.10 -7.17
CA GLY A 284 -4.03 8.59 -6.35
C GLY A 284 -4.36 9.47 -5.15
N GLY A 285 -3.38 10.18 -4.60
CA GLY A 285 -3.55 11.05 -3.46
C GLY A 285 -3.05 12.47 -3.74
N LYS A 286 -2.23 12.98 -2.82
CA LYS A 286 -1.80 14.38 -2.78
C LYS A 286 -0.64 14.67 -3.74
N VAL A 287 -0.66 15.87 -4.31
CA VAL A 287 0.45 16.45 -5.08
C VAL A 287 0.96 17.68 -4.34
N ARG A 288 2.24 17.71 -3.97
CA ARG A 288 2.92 18.87 -3.38
C ARG A 288 4.05 19.29 -4.30
N GLY A 289 3.79 20.26 -5.18
CA GLY A 289 4.78 20.74 -6.15
C GLY A 289 4.15 20.99 -7.52
N THR A 290 4.83 20.55 -8.59
CA THR A 290 4.47 20.88 -9.97
C THR A 290 4.14 19.63 -10.77
N GLN A 291 2.97 19.61 -11.42
CA GLN A 291 2.53 18.50 -12.28
C GLN A 291 2.21 19.03 -13.67
N ILE A 292 2.88 18.50 -14.70
CA ILE A 292 2.79 18.99 -16.08
C ILE A 292 2.51 17.83 -17.04
N ALA A 293 1.49 17.97 -17.88
CA ALA A 293 1.24 17.02 -18.96
C ALA A 293 0.67 17.70 -20.21
N SER A 294 0.81 17.12 -21.41
CA SER A 294 0.21 17.77 -22.59
C SER A 294 -1.30 17.63 -22.65
N LEU A 295 -1.90 16.58 -22.08
CA LEU A 295 -3.35 16.36 -22.18
C LEU A 295 -4.03 16.41 -20.82
N TYR A 296 -3.58 15.60 -19.86
CA TYR A 296 -4.38 15.33 -18.66
C TYR A 296 -3.54 15.21 -17.39
N ASN A 297 -3.89 15.97 -16.36
CA ASN A 297 -3.41 15.70 -15.00
C ASN A 297 -4.58 15.38 -14.08
N GLU A 298 -4.38 14.40 -13.20
CA GLU A 298 -5.32 14.12 -12.12
C GLU A 298 -4.64 13.90 -10.77
N SER A 299 -5.19 14.51 -9.73
CA SER A 299 -4.91 14.20 -8.33
C SER A 299 -6.18 13.68 -7.64
N GLY A 300 -6.09 12.52 -6.99
CA GLY A 300 -7.19 11.92 -6.24
C GLY A 300 -7.50 12.61 -4.90
N ASP A 301 -6.63 13.53 -4.45
CA ASP A 301 -6.83 14.35 -3.25
C ASP A 301 -6.32 15.79 -3.51
N THR A 302 -5.53 16.34 -2.58
CA THR A 302 -5.16 17.74 -2.49
C THR A 302 -3.93 18.04 -3.33
N THR A 303 -3.99 19.12 -4.11
CA THR A 303 -2.88 19.66 -4.88
C THR A 303 -2.42 20.97 -4.27
N ARG A 304 -1.22 20.99 -3.70
CA ARG A 304 -0.54 22.19 -3.20
C ARG A 304 0.60 22.54 -4.14
N GLY A 305 0.41 23.53 -4.99
CA GLY A 305 1.39 23.95 -5.99
C GLY A 305 0.76 24.23 -7.35
N VAL A 306 1.38 23.76 -8.42
CA VAL A 306 1.03 24.10 -9.81
C VAL A 306 0.64 22.85 -10.59
N GLN A 307 -0.50 22.88 -11.25
CA GLN A 307 -0.95 21.86 -12.20
C GLN A 307 -1.15 22.49 -13.58
N VAL A 308 -0.42 22.02 -14.58
CA VAL A 308 -0.51 22.51 -15.96
C VAL A 308 -0.80 21.36 -16.90
N SER A 309 -1.92 21.42 -17.61
CA SER A 309 -2.20 20.51 -18.71
C SER A 309 -2.52 21.26 -19.98
N GLY A 310 -2.34 20.64 -21.14
CA GLY A 310 -2.86 21.23 -22.37
C GLY A 310 -4.38 21.19 -22.39
N LEU A 311 -5.05 20.12 -21.96
CA LEU A 311 -6.52 20.03 -22.04
C LEU A 311 -7.23 20.08 -20.70
N VAL A 312 -6.91 19.17 -19.78
CA VAL A 312 -7.73 18.96 -18.58
C VAL A 312 -6.90 18.72 -17.32
N ASN A 313 -7.14 19.52 -16.28
CA ASN A 313 -6.69 19.23 -14.91
C ASN A 313 -7.88 18.83 -14.03
N VAL A 314 -7.69 17.79 -13.22
CA VAL A 314 -8.65 17.35 -12.22
C VAL A 314 -7.98 17.21 -10.86
N ALA A 315 -8.51 17.89 -9.85
CA ALA A 315 -8.17 17.67 -8.45
C ALA A 315 -9.45 17.35 -7.67
N ARG A 316 -9.55 16.15 -7.10
CA ARG A 316 -10.77 15.75 -6.40
C ARG A 316 -10.92 16.44 -5.04
N GLY A 317 -9.80 16.82 -4.42
CA GLY A 317 -9.75 17.53 -3.15
C GLY A 317 -9.58 19.05 -3.30
N LEU A 318 -8.73 19.62 -2.46
CA LEU A 318 -8.37 21.04 -2.44
C LEU A 318 -7.24 21.34 -3.42
N VAL A 319 -7.35 22.42 -4.16
CA VAL A 319 -6.26 23.03 -4.93
C VAL A 319 -5.79 24.26 -4.17
N LYS A 320 -4.59 24.22 -3.59
CA LYS A 320 -3.93 25.37 -2.98
C LYS A 320 -2.78 25.82 -3.87
N GLY A 321 -3.07 26.72 -4.81
CA GLY A 321 -2.10 27.18 -5.82
C GLY A 321 -2.73 27.48 -7.17
N ILE A 322 -2.11 27.01 -8.26
CA ILE A 322 -2.48 27.38 -9.64
C ILE A 322 -2.84 26.13 -10.44
N GLN A 323 -3.95 26.21 -11.18
CA GLN A 323 -4.34 25.22 -12.19
C GLN A 323 -4.51 25.90 -13.55
N ILE A 324 -3.81 25.40 -14.57
CA ILE A 324 -3.85 25.94 -15.94
C ILE A 324 -4.15 24.79 -16.91
N ALA A 325 -5.23 24.93 -17.66
CA ALA A 325 -5.62 24.01 -18.72
C ALA A 325 -6.27 24.78 -19.86
N SER A 326 -6.10 24.40 -21.13
CA SER A 326 -6.81 25.13 -22.20
C SER A 326 -8.31 24.89 -22.12
N LEU A 327 -8.77 23.67 -21.82
CA LEU A 327 -10.20 23.35 -21.84
C LEU A 327 -10.82 23.38 -20.44
N VAL A 328 -10.42 22.47 -19.55
CA VAL A 328 -11.15 22.23 -18.29
C VAL A 328 -10.21 22.17 -17.09
N ASN A 329 -10.49 22.99 -16.08
CA ASN A 329 -10.00 22.75 -14.73
C ASN A 329 -11.16 22.33 -13.84
N LYS A 330 -11.00 21.23 -13.11
CA LYS A 330 -11.98 20.74 -12.13
C LYS A 330 -11.33 20.57 -10.77
N ALA A 331 -11.93 21.15 -9.74
CA ALA A 331 -11.47 21.05 -8.36
C ALA A 331 -12.63 20.81 -7.38
N GLY A 332 -12.41 20.07 -6.29
CA GLY A 332 -13.36 20.00 -5.19
C GLY A 332 -13.47 21.34 -4.46
N ARG A 333 -12.33 21.94 -4.14
CA ARG A 333 -12.18 23.29 -3.58
C ARG A 333 -10.97 23.98 -4.19
N VAL A 334 -10.99 25.31 -4.29
CA VAL A 334 -9.88 26.10 -4.81
C VAL A 334 -9.51 27.20 -3.82
N GLN A 335 -8.23 27.26 -3.46
CA GLN A 335 -7.54 28.32 -2.74
C GLN A 335 -6.41 28.84 -3.64
N GLY A 336 -6.75 29.70 -4.59
CA GLY A 336 -5.79 30.18 -5.61
C GLY A 336 -6.44 30.46 -6.96
N VAL A 337 -5.74 30.15 -8.05
CA VAL A 337 -6.11 30.58 -9.41
C VAL A 337 -6.39 29.37 -10.31
N GLN A 338 -7.49 29.44 -11.06
CA GLN A 338 -7.75 28.54 -12.19
C GLN A 338 -7.77 29.34 -13.50
N ILE A 339 -7.09 28.83 -14.53
CA ILE A 339 -7.06 29.44 -15.87
C ILE A 339 -7.40 28.37 -16.90
N GLY A 340 -8.50 28.57 -17.63
CA GLY A 340 -8.94 27.68 -18.71
C GLY A 340 -10.32 28.05 -19.23
N LEU A 341 -10.72 27.50 -20.38
CA LEU A 341 -12.03 27.84 -20.96
C LEU A 341 -13.20 27.54 -19.99
N ILE A 342 -13.12 26.42 -19.27
CA ILE A 342 -14.12 25.97 -18.32
C ILE A 342 -13.46 25.67 -16.97
N ASN A 343 -13.85 26.40 -15.92
CA ASN A 343 -13.39 26.14 -14.56
C ASN A 343 -14.57 25.66 -13.70
N ILE A 344 -14.44 24.50 -13.07
CA ILE A 344 -15.47 23.87 -12.24
C ILE A 344 -14.93 23.69 -10.84
N THR A 345 -15.63 24.24 -9.85
CA THR A 345 -15.24 24.14 -8.44
C THR A 345 -16.44 23.92 -7.51
N GLY A 346 -16.24 23.21 -6.40
CA GLY A 346 -17.26 23.11 -5.35
C GLY A 346 -17.29 24.33 -4.43
N SER A 347 -16.14 24.95 -4.17
CA SER A 347 -15.99 26.15 -3.33
C SER A 347 -14.71 26.87 -3.71
N GLN A 348 -14.73 28.21 -3.74
CA GLN A 348 -13.61 28.98 -4.24
C GLN A 348 -13.24 30.16 -3.32
N GLU A 349 -11.96 30.19 -2.96
CA GLU A 349 -11.25 31.28 -2.30
C GLU A 349 -10.10 31.69 -3.24
N GLY A 350 -10.40 32.58 -4.20
CA GLY A 350 -9.47 32.99 -5.23
C GLY A 350 -10.18 33.31 -6.54
N SER A 351 -9.49 33.22 -7.67
CA SER A 351 -9.99 33.69 -8.97
C SER A 351 -9.99 32.59 -10.02
N SER A 352 -11.04 32.57 -10.85
CA SER A 352 -11.09 31.74 -12.05
C SER A 352 -11.15 32.64 -13.27
N ILE A 353 -10.30 32.35 -14.24
CA ILE A 353 -10.17 33.07 -15.50
C ILE A 353 -10.57 32.08 -16.60
N GLY A 354 -11.67 32.37 -17.29
CA GLY A 354 -12.26 31.46 -18.25
C GLY A 354 -13.59 31.95 -18.79
N LEU A 355 -14.01 31.40 -19.93
CA LEU A 355 -15.32 31.71 -20.51
C LEU A 355 -16.47 31.22 -19.61
N ILE A 356 -16.30 30.05 -18.99
CA ILE A 356 -17.32 29.41 -18.16
C ILE A 356 -16.73 29.10 -16.78
N ASN A 357 -17.27 29.72 -15.73
CA ASN A 357 -16.86 29.46 -14.35
C ASN A 357 -18.06 28.94 -13.55
N ILE A 358 -18.00 27.69 -13.10
CA ILE A 358 -19.07 27.00 -12.38
C ILE A 358 -18.64 26.76 -10.94
N SER A 359 -19.33 27.37 -9.97
CA SER A 359 -19.18 27.07 -8.54
C SER A 359 -20.47 26.46 -7.98
N LYS A 360 -20.41 25.39 -7.17
CA LYS A 360 -21.62 24.85 -6.51
C LYS A 360 -22.32 25.97 -5.72
N GLY A 361 -23.60 26.21 -6.03
CA GLY A 361 -24.44 27.23 -5.39
C GLY A 361 -24.48 28.60 -6.09
N LYS A 362 -23.65 28.88 -7.10
CA LYS A 362 -23.72 30.10 -7.92
C LYS A 362 -23.28 29.81 -9.36
N ARG A 363 -24.19 29.97 -10.33
CA ARG A 363 -23.83 30.12 -11.74
C ARG A 363 -23.45 31.58 -11.97
N THR A 364 -22.18 31.93 -11.88
CA THR A 364 -21.68 33.21 -12.40
C THR A 364 -21.34 33.03 -13.87
N GLY A 365 -22.22 33.49 -14.75
CA GLY A 365 -22.01 33.50 -16.19
C GLY A 365 -20.90 34.49 -16.60
N LEU A 366 -20.27 34.20 -17.75
CA LEU A 366 -19.24 34.97 -18.49
C LEU A 366 -18.57 36.10 -17.71
N VAL A 367 -17.35 35.86 -17.22
CA VAL A 367 -16.54 36.90 -16.57
C VAL A 367 -15.22 37.04 -17.33
N LEU A 368 -15.20 37.98 -18.27
CA LEU A 368 -13.98 38.63 -18.73
C LEU A 368 -13.57 39.62 -17.63
N PHE A 369 -12.71 39.17 -16.72
CA PHE A 369 -12.09 39.84 -15.56
C PHE A 369 -12.77 39.74 -14.17
N TYR A 370 -11.98 39.20 -13.23
CA TYR A 370 -12.10 39.15 -11.76
C TYR A 370 -13.43 38.68 -11.12
N GLY A 371 -13.47 37.41 -10.73
CA GLY A 371 -14.32 36.95 -9.63
C GLY A 371 -13.74 37.42 -8.29
N CYS A 372 -14.41 38.35 -7.62
CA CYS A 372 -14.06 38.85 -6.28
C CYS A 372 -14.34 37.78 -5.20
N PRO A 373 -13.44 37.57 -4.22
CA PRO A 373 -13.65 36.60 -3.14
C PRO A 373 -14.81 37.03 -2.24
N ALA A 374 -15.77 36.14 -2.02
CA ALA A 374 -16.83 36.33 -1.04
C ALA A 374 -16.29 36.09 0.39
N GLY A 375 -15.52 37.04 0.91
CA GLY A 375 -15.17 37.16 2.32
C GLY A 375 -16.10 38.17 3.01
N ARG A 376 -16.65 37.82 4.17
CA ARG A 376 -17.46 38.73 4.98
C ARG A 376 -16.65 40.00 5.30
N ASN A 377 -17.26 41.16 5.07
CA ASN A 377 -16.79 42.50 5.41
C ASN A 377 -15.54 43.01 4.67
N LYS A 378 -15.75 43.70 3.54
CA LYS A 378 -15.48 45.15 3.37
C LYS A 378 -15.69 45.57 1.91
N LEU A 379 -16.36 46.70 1.74
CA LEU A 379 -16.41 47.48 0.50
C LEU A 379 -14.98 47.82 0.05
N ALA A 380 -14.54 47.24 -1.06
CA ALA A 380 -13.44 47.77 -1.85
C ALA A 380 -13.93 47.85 -3.30
N LYS A 381 -13.99 49.07 -3.83
CA LYS A 381 -14.24 49.36 -5.25
C LYS A 381 -13.13 48.68 -6.07
N CYS A 382 -13.50 47.78 -6.97
CA CYS A 382 -12.62 47.32 -8.04
C CYS A 382 -12.97 48.10 -9.31
N LEU A 383 -11.94 48.70 -9.94
CA LEU A 383 -11.97 49.28 -11.28
C LEU A 383 -11.87 48.18 -12.34
#